data_AF-A0A0F9AWD7-F1
#
_entry.id   AF-A0A0F9AWD7-F1
#
_cell.length_a   1.000
_cell.length_b   1.000
_cell.length_c   1.000
_cell.angle_alpha   90.00
_cell.angle_beta   90.00
_cell.angle_gamma   90.00
#
_symmetry.space_group_name_H-M   'P 1'
#
loop_
_entity.id
_entity.type
_entity.pdbx_description
1 polymer ?
#
loop_
_entity_poly.entity_id
_entity_poly.type
_entity_poly.pdbx_seq_one_letter_code
_entity_poly.pdbx_strand_id
1 'polypeptide(L)'
;MKKILLITFLVIVLSSFVLGADTIGTQVFGNVFSADSNETRALLDWSPEGNNGTKLGSPILSNETWTFDANGEQINHTDFMPTGVDVDFAISVWIIPLDIVTGVTGKPIVNQIFGPRNGDFSLFYNNEDFKFGRFTGSSTNAEIFISSLTLIENTTQHWVVSYDASESELSFFLNGSAPDVQTGSVSGFNVGNEIGIGNTANANWFFKGEIYQYQVLNRTVNSSWVNDTFAEGRFFNPFDIQPPKPTVILISPTNNTITNNINQSMVCNVSWVDGYLTNLSLYINGTLNQTNTTQVINNTNYEFNVTFVEGDYYWNCLATDNNSNSSYADNNFTLHIHTGIPIIEQTG
;
A
#
# COMPACT_ATOMS: atom_id res chain seq x y z
N MET A 1 6.13 -49.22 35.28
CA MET A 1 5.29 -48.10 34.85
C MET A 1 6.20 -46.99 34.33
N LYS A 2 6.43 -46.92 33.02
CA LYS A 2 7.25 -45.89 32.36
C LYS A 2 6.38 -44.66 32.12
N LYS A 3 6.71 -43.53 32.75
CA LYS A 3 6.09 -42.23 32.42
C LYS A 3 6.76 -41.70 31.16
N ILE A 4 5.98 -41.59 30.09
CA ILE A 4 6.37 -40.91 28.86
C ILE A 4 6.20 -39.41 29.14
N LEU A 5 7.31 -38.66 29.11
CA LEU A 5 7.33 -37.21 29.21
C LEU A 5 7.12 -36.66 27.79
N LEU A 6 5.91 -36.15 27.50
CA LEU A 6 5.61 -35.47 26.25
C LEU A 6 6.12 -34.03 26.38
N ILE A 7 7.24 -33.69 25.73
CA ILE A 7 7.72 -32.32 25.61
C ILE A 7 7.11 -31.74 24.33
N THR A 8 6.12 -30.88 24.50
CA THR A 8 5.51 -30.12 23.39
C THR A 8 6.48 -29.01 22.99
N PHE A 9 7.09 -29.12 21.81
CA PHE A 9 7.90 -28.05 21.23
C PHE A 9 6.96 -26.94 20.72
N LEU A 10 6.97 -25.79 21.38
CA LEU A 10 6.37 -24.57 20.86
C LEU A 10 7.30 -24.03 19.76
N VAL A 11 6.99 -24.32 18.50
CA VAL A 11 7.63 -23.69 17.35
C VAL A 11 7.05 -22.29 17.22
N ILE A 12 7.78 -21.28 17.70
CA ILE A 12 7.50 -19.90 17.37
C ILE A 12 7.94 -19.71 15.91
N VAL A 13 6.99 -19.80 14.98
CA VAL A 13 7.20 -19.34 13.62
C VAL A 13 7.27 -17.83 13.70
N LEU A 14 8.49 -17.28 13.76
CA LEU A 14 8.74 -15.90 13.36
C LEU A 14 8.47 -15.85 11.86
N SER A 15 7.22 -15.59 11.48
CA SER A 15 6.90 -15.13 10.15
C SER A 15 7.58 -13.76 10.02
N SER A 16 8.69 -13.72 9.30
CA SER A 16 9.22 -12.50 8.72
C SER A 16 8.07 -11.80 8.01
N PHE A 17 7.66 -10.65 8.53
CA PHE A 17 6.82 -9.70 7.82
C PHE A 17 7.59 -9.31 6.56
N VAL A 18 7.18 -9.90 5.44
CA VAL A 18 7.51 -9.35 4.12
C VAL A 18 6.63 -8.11 4.04
N LEU A 19 7.21 -6.94 4.30
CA LEU A 19 6.59 -5.69 3.90
C LEU A 19 6.40 -5.79 2.39
N GLY A 20 5.16 -6.04 1.96
CA GLY A 20 4.78 -5.85 0.57
C GLY A 20 4.97 -4.36 0.30
N ALA A 21 6.11 -4.00 -0.27
CA ALA A 21 6.37 -2.64 -0.72
C ALA A 21 5.40 -2.37 -1.87
N ASP A 22 4.24 -1.84 -1.50
CA ASP A 22 3.19 -1.47 -2.43
C ASP A 22 3.55 -0.14 -3.12
N THR A 23 3.23 -0.06 -4.40
CA THR A 23 3.80 0.84 -5.39
C THR A 23 3.21 2.26 -5.33
N ILE A 24 3.29 2.93 -4.18
CA ILE A 24 2.35 4.01 -3.85
C ILE A 24 2.75 5.41 -4.36
N GLY A 25 4.02 5.66 -4.69
CA GLY A 25 4.49 7.01 -5.09
C GLY A 25 3.86 7.61 -6.36
N THR A 26 3.29 6.78 -7.24
CA THR A 26 2.59 7.22 -8.49
C THR A 26 1.10 6.85 -8.50
N GLN A 27 0.56 6.39 -7.37
CA GLN A 27 -0.78 5.80 -7.28
C GLN A 27 -1.65 6.40 -6.17
N VAL A 28 -1.19 7.47 -5.55
CA VAL A 28 -1.95 8.28 -4.57
C VAL A 28 -2.40 9.54 -5.24
N PHE A 29 -3.71 9.66 -5.47
CA PHE A 29 -4.33 10.85 -6.05
C PHE A 29 -4.57 11.95 -5.02
N GLY A 30 -4.64 11.56 -3.75
CA GLY A 30 -4.93 12.47 -2.68
C GLY A 30 -4.60 11.86 -1.33
N ASN A 31 -3.96 12.64 -0.47
CA ASN A 31 -3.52 12.19 0.84
C ASN A 31 -3.44 13.33 1.84
N VAL A 32 -4.36 13.34 2.80
CA VAL A 32 -4.40 14.39 3.80
C VAL A 32 -4.14 13.78 5.17
N PHE A 33 -2.89 13.91 5.63
CA PHE A 33 -2.45 13.43 6.94
C PHE A 33 -2.79 14.39 8.07
N SER A 34 -2.68 15.70 7.81
CA SER A 34 -2.75 16.74 8.84
C SER A 34 -2.81 18.13 8.20
N ALA A 35 -3.31 19.12 8.97
CA ALA A 35 -2.79 20.49 8.80
C ALA A 35 -1.50 20.60 9.59
N ASP A 36 -0.60 21.50 9.16
CA ASP A 36 0.76 21.58 9.70
C ASP A 36 0.86 21.76 11.24
N SER A 37 2.08 21.50 11.75
CA SER A 37 2.46 21.59 13.16
C SER A 37 2.31 22.99 13.81
N ASN A 38 1.90 24.02 13.05
CA ASN A 38 1.73 25.39 13.54
C ASN A 38 0.24 25.80 13.65
N GLU A 39 -0.71 24.89 13.42
CA GLU A 39 -2.16 25.16 13.42
C GLU A 39 -2.58 26.32 12.48
N THR A 40 -1.75 26.65 11.48
CA THR A 40 -1.95 27.83 10.61
C THR A 40 -2.94 27.66 9.45
N ARG A 41 -3.83 26.65 9.52
CA ARG A 41 -5.07 26.54 8.72
C ARG A 41 -4.90 26.34 7.19
N ALA A 42 -4.20 25.30 6.75
CA ALA A 42 -4.34 24.79 5.38
C ALA A 42 -4.67 23.29 5.38
N LEU A 43 -5.70 22.90 4.62
CA LEU A 43 -6.00 21.50 4.29
C LEU A 43 -4.96 21.07 3.27
N LEU A 44 -3.83 20.55 3.72
CA LEU A 44 -2.73 20.21 2.84
C LEU A 44 -2.90 18.80 2.30
N ASP A 45 -2.84 18.68 0.98
CA ASP A 45 -2.65 17.39 0.33
C ASP A 45 -1.16 17.12 0.20
N TRP A 46 -0.73 16.03 0.83
CA TRP A 46 0.63 15.53 0.86
C TRP A 46 0.90 14.51 -0.24
N SER A 47 -0.08 14.22 -1.09
CA SER A 47 0.15 13.46 -2.32
C SER A 47 1.04 14.26 -3.28
N PRO A 48 1.65 13.60 -4.28
CA PRO A 48 2.37 14.29 -5.35
C PRO A 48 1.52 15.30 -6.13
N GLU A 49 0.19 15.17 -6.11
CA GLU A 49 -0.73 16.05 -6.84
C GLU A 49 -0.92 17.41 -6.13
N GLY A 50 -0.69 17.49 -4.82
CA GLY A 50 -0.70 18.76 -4.07
C GLY A 50 -2.06 19.47 -4.06
N ASN A 51 -3.15 18.71 -4.16
CA ASN A 51 -4.53 19.18 -4.26
C ASN A 51 -5.10 19.59 -2.90
N ASN A 52 -4.60 20.72 -2.39
CA ASN A 52 -5.03 21.28 -1.12
C ASN A 52 -6.54 21.50 -1.06
N GLY A 53 -7.12 21.18 0.09
CA GLY A 53 -8.57 21.25 0.30
C GLY A 53 -9.07 22.64 0.66
N THR A 54 -10.39 22.79 0.61
CA THR A 54 -11.12 23.95 1.12
C THR A 54 -12.09 23.53 2.21
N LYS A 55 -12.27 24.41 3.19
CA LYS A 55 -13.19 24.19 4.31
C LYS A 55 -14.49 24.96 4.06
N LEU A 56 -15.62 24.28 4.24
CA LEU A 56 -16.95 24.86 4.32
C LEU A 56 -17.50 24.66 5.75
N GLY A 57 -18.25 25.64 6.25
CA GLY A 57 -18.74 25.60 7.63
C GLY A 57 -17.61 25.75 8.65
N SER A 58 -17.74 25.09 9.81
CA SER A 58 -16.83 25.25 10.94
C SER A 58 -16.18 23.95 11.48
N PRO A 59 -15.91 22.88 10.69
CA PRO A 59 -15.29 21.67 11.24
C PRO A 59 -14.01 21.97 12.02
N ILE A 60 -13.86 21.35 13.18
CA ILE A 60 -12.79 21.68 14.13
C ILE A 60 -11.59 20.80 13.81
N LEU A 61 -10.41 21.39 13.72
CA LEU A 61 -9.17 20.63 13.64
C LEU A 61 -8.50 20.63 15.01
N SER A 62 -8.17 19.46 15.54
CA SER A 62 -7.35 19.30 16.73
C SER A 62 -6.52 18.02 16.63
N ASN A 63 -5.22 18.08 16.94
CA ASN A 63 -4.32 16.92 16.91
C ASN A 63 -4.50 16.04 15.65
N GLU A 64 -4.38 16.66 14.46
CA GLU A 64 -4.47 15.97 13.16
C GLU A 64 -5.85 15.35 12.85
N THR A 65 -6.86 15.67 13.66
CA THR A 65 -8.20 15.10 13.57
C THR A 65 -9.23 16.18 13.26
N TRP A 66 -10.07 15.93 12.26
CA TRP A 66 -11.19 16.78 11.90
C TRP A 66 -12.45 16.29 12.59
N THR A 67 -13.00 17.13 13.47
CA THR A 67 -14.30 16.92 14.10
C THR A 67 -15.38 17.60 13.28
N PHE A 68 -16.42 16.82 12.97
CA PHE A 68 -17.67 17.26 12.33
C PHE A 68 -18.80 17.09 13.34
N ASP A 69 -19.40 18.19 13.79
CA ASP A 69 -20.44 18.19 14.82
C ASP A 69 -21.74 18.89 14.39
N ALA A 70 -21.72 19.62 13.28
CA ALA A 70 -22.82 20.42 12.80
C ALA A 70 -23.11 20.27 11.30
N ASN A 71 -24.32 20.69 10.89
CA ASN A 71 -24.74 20.73 9.50
C ASN A 71 -23.95 21.77 8.68
N GLY A 72 -23.58 21.43 7.44
CA GLY A 72 -22.82 22.28 6.52
C GLY A 72 -21.30 22.27 6.74
N GLU A 73 -20.77 21.40 7.61
CA GLU A 73 -19.33 21.27 7.90
C GLU A 73 -18.62 20.33 6.93
N GLN A 74 -17.89 20.84 5.95
CA GLN A 74 -17.34 20.01 4.89
C GLN A 74 -15.89 20.36 4.59
N ILE A 75 -15.14 19.37 4.14
CA ILE A 75 -13.83 19.54 3.51
C ILE A 75 -13.96 19.11 2.06
N ASN A 76 -13.57 19.96 1.12
CA ASN A 76 -13.62 19.67 -0.31
C ASN A 76 -12.21 19.60 -0.88
N HIS A 77 -11.94 18.62 -1.73
CA HIS A 77 -10.73 18.54 -2.54
C HIS A 77 -11.09 18.43 -4.00
N THR A 78 -10.47 19.23 -4.85
CA THR A 78 -10.54 19.15 -6.31
C THR A 78 -9.34 18.38 -6.85
N ASP A 79 -9.49 17.72 -8.00
CA ASP A 79 -8.46 16.86 -8.63
C ASP A 79 -7.96 15.69 -7.77
N PHE A 80 -8.76 15.24 -6.80
CA PHE A 80 -8.39 14.29 -5.76
C PHE A 80 -8.80 12.83 -6.05
N MET A 81 -9.15 12.51 -7.29
CA MET A 81 -9.71 11.22 -7.73
C MET A 81 -9.33 10.91 -9.20
N PRO A 82 -9.17 9.63 -9.58
CA PRO A 82 -9.00 9.25 -10.98
C PRO A 82 -10.28 9.52 -11.76
N THR A 83 -10.24 10.39 -12.77
CA THR A 83 -11.44 10.72 -13.54
C THR A 83 -11.76 9.66 -14.59
N GLY A 84 -12.99 9.18 -14.64
CA GLY A 84 -13.43 8.27 -15.69
C GLY A 84 -14.65 7.44 -15.33
N VAL A 85 -15.13 6.67 -16.32
CA VAL A 85 -16.17 5.65 -16.09
C VAL A 85 -15.49 4.32 -15.85
N ASP A 86 -15.87 3.65 -14.76
CA ASP A 86 -15.33 2.36 -14.32
C ASP A 86 -13.80 2.34 -14.38
N VAL A 87 -13.20 3.17 -13.51
CA VAL A 87 -11.76 3.20 -13.28
C VAL A 87 -11.45 2.59 -11.92
N ASP A 88 -10.31 1.91 -11.79
CA ASP A 88 -9.90 1.35 -10.51
C ASP A 88 -9.64 2.47 -9.50
N PHE A 89 -10.15 2.30 -8.28
CA PHE A 89 -9.86 3.21 -7.19
C PHE A 89 -9.97 2.53 -5.82
N ALA A 90 -9.35 3.14 -4.82
CA ALA A 90 -9.61 2.82 -3.43
C ALA A 90 -9.66 4.08 -2.57
N ILE A 91 -10.54 4.05 -1.58
CA ILE A 91 -10.68 5.12 -0.58
C ILE A 91 -10.43 4.49 0.77
N SER A 92 -9.54 5.10 1.55
CA SER A 92 -9.14 4.63 2.86
C SER A 92 -9.27 5.78 3.84
N VAL A 93 -9.95 5.58 4.97
CA VAL A 93 -10.23 6.65 5.93
C VAL A 93 -10.30 6.10 7.35
N TRP A 94 -9.71 6.83 8.32
CA TRP A 94 -9.97 6.58 9.74
C TRP A 94 -11.07 7.47 10.26
N ILE A 95 -11.99 6.86 11.00
CA ILE A 95 -13.10 7.58 11.59
C ILE A 95 -13.36 7.18 13.03
N ILE A 96 -13.99 8.08 13.77
CA ILE A 96 -14.69 7.81 15.02
C ILE A 96 -16.13 8.30 14.83
N PRO A 97 -17.05 7.43 14.40
CA PRO A 97 -18.41 7.85 14.13
C PRO A 97 -19.16 8.11 15.43
N LEU A 98 -19.93 9.19 15.45
CA LEU A 98 -20.88 9.53 16.51
C LEU A 98 -22.29 9.54 15.92
N ASP A 99 -23.29 9.42 16.78
CA ASP A 99 -24.70 9.44 16.38
C ASP A 99 -25.03 8.31 15.39
N ILE A 100 -24.46 7.11 15.62
CA ILE A 100 -24.92 5.89 14.94
C ILE A 100 -26.24 5.47 15.59
N VAL A 101 -27.34 5.98 15.04
CA VAL A 101 -28.68 5.69 15.55
C VAL A 101 -29.45 4.88 14.52
N THR A 102 -30.08 3.80 14.97
CA THR A 102 -31.01 3.01 14.15
C THR A 102 -32.20 3.86 13.69
N GLY A 103 -32.52 3.82 12.40
CA GLY A 103 -33.65 4.54 11.80
C GLY A 103 -33.33 5.90 11.20
N VAL A 104 -32.04 6.30 11.15
CA VAL A 104 -31.60 7.55 10.51
C VAL A 104 -31.14 7.32 9.07
N THR A 105 -31.43 8.27 8.19
CA THR A 105 -31.10 8.21 6.75
C THR A 105 -29.59 8.42 6.52
N GLY A 106 -29.01 7.61 5.63
CA GLY A 106 -27.58 7.24 5.64
C GLY A 106 -26.57 8.40 5.68
N LYS A 107 -25.71 8.46 6.67
CA LYS A 107 -24.83 9.58 6.98
C LYS A 107 -23.55 9.52 6.12
N PRO A 108 -23.33 10.48 5.22
CA PRO A 108 -22.22 10.37 4.27
C PRO A 108 -20.90 10.84 4.87
N ILE A 109 -19.85 10.07 4.60
CA ILE A 109 -18.49 10.31 5.09
C ILE A 109 -17.64 10.89 3.97
N VAL A 110 -17.62 10.22 2.81
CA VAL A 110 -16.91 10.64 1.61
C VAL A 110 -17.91 10.68 0.46
N ASN A 111 -17.99 11.78 -0.27
CA ASN A 111 -18.86 11.92 -1.43
C ASN A 111 -18.11 12.54 -2.60
N GLN A 112 -18.54 12.23 -3.82
CA GLN A 112 -18.19 13.04 -4.96
C GLN A 112 -19.00 14.36 -4.97
N ILE A 113 -18.38 15.50 -5.27
CA ILE A 113 -19.04 16.82 -5.31
C ILE A 113 -19.12 17.32 -6.76
N PHE A 114 -20.23 17.09 -7.49
CA PHE A 114 -20.79 17.93 -8.59
C PHE A 114 -21.97 17.18 -9.24
N GLY A 115 -23.05 17.87 -9.66
CA GLY A 115 -24.22 17.27 -10.34
C GLY A 115 -24.00 16.99 -11.84
N PRO A 116 -24.99 16.55 -12.67
CA PRO A 116 -26.26 15.88 -12.40
C PRO A 116 -26.07 14.36 -12.31
N ARG A 117 -25.51 13.86 -11.20
CA ARG A 117 -25.86 12.60 -10.52
C ARG A 117 -25.89 11.28 -11.32
N ASN A 118 -25.28 11.20 -12.50
CA ASN A 118 -25.22 9.96 -13.28
C ASN A 118 -23.81 9.36 -13.16
N GLY A 119 -23.65 8.51 -12.14
CA GLY A 119 -22.45 7.74 -11.81
C GLY A 119 -21.67 8.22 -10.58
N ASP A 120 -22.10 9.28 -9.89
CA ASP A 120 -21.46 9.73 -8.64
C ASP A 120 -21.52 8.65 -7.56
N PHE A 121 -20.54 8.64 -6.64
CA PHE A 121 -20.54 7.74 -5.49
C PHE A 121 -20.62 8.45 -4.13
N SER A 122 -21.04 7.69 -3.12
CA SER A 122 -21.01 8.09 -1.71
C SER A 122 -20.61 6.90 -0.84
N LEU A 123 -19.64 7.13 0.03
CA LEU A 123 -19.32 6.28 1.16
C LEU A 123 -20.12 6.79 2.36
N PHE A 124 -21.00 5.95 2.91
CA PHE A 124 -21.88 6.36 4.00
C PHE A 124 -22.22 5.19 4.91
N TYR A 125 -22.84 5.49 6.05
CA TYR A 125 -23.40 4.47 6.92
C TYR A 125 -24.89 4.67 7.16
N ASN A 126 -25.63 3.57 7.33
CA ASN A 126 -27.06 3.62 7.62
C ASN A 126 -27.43 2.38 8.45
N ASN A 127 -28.09 2.57 9.59
CA ASN A 127 -28.43 1.50 10.52
C ASN A 127 -27.23 0.63 10.88
N GLU A 128 -26.11 1.26 11.26
CA GLU A 128 -24.85 0.59 11.64
C GLU A 128 -24.10 -0.10 10.50
N ASP A 129 -24.70 -0.28 9.32
CA ASP A 129 -24.02 -0.91 8.20
C ASP A 129 -23.12 0.08 7.46
N PHE A 130 -21.96 -0.41 7.04
CA PHE A 130 -21.10 0.25 6.07
C PHE A 130 -21.66 0.12 4.64
N LYS A 131 -21.84 1.24 3.93
CA LYS A 131 -22.47 1.27 2.60
C LYS A 131 -21.67 2.10 1.60
N PHE A 132 -21.72 1.65 0.35
CA PHE A 132 -21.27 2.43 -0.80
C PHE A 132 -22.43 2.60 -1.75
N GLY A 133 -22.76 3.83 -2.11
CA GLY A 133 -23.85 4.15 -3.01
C GLY A 133 -23.32 4.66 -4.34
N ARG A 134 -23.98 4.27 -5.41
CA ARG A 134 -23.83 4.85 -6.75
C ARG A 134 -25.12 5.52 -7.15
N PHE A 135 -25.08 6.75 -7.65
CA PHE A 135 -26.27 7.47 -8.10
C PHE A 135 -26.44 7.32 -9.61
N THR A 136 -27.64 6.94 -10.09
CA THR A 136 -27.95 6.79 -11.52
C THR A 136 -29.06 7.76 -11.96
N GLY A 137 -28.71 9.02 -12.26
CA GLY A 137 -29.68 10.07 -12.61
C GLY A 137 -30.12 10.86 -11.38
N SER A 138 -31.38 11.29 -11.21
CA SER A 138 -31.78 12.01 -9.98
C SER A 138 -31.50 11.17 -8.70
N SER A 139 -31.33 11.80 -7.53
CA SER A 139 -31.00 11.14 -6.24
C SER A 139 -31.98 10.06 -5.78
N THR A 140 -33.11 9.91 -6.48
CA THR A 140 -34.11 8.87 -6.28
C THR A 140 -33.69 7.49 -6.81
N ASN A 141 -32.67 7.41 -7.68
CA ASN A 141 -32.21 6.18 -8.33
C ASN A 141 -30.80 5.78 -7.83
N ALA A 142 -30.60 5.80 -6.53
CA ALA A 142 -29.35 5.34 -5.93
C ALA A 142 -29.33 3.80 -5.87
N GLU A 143 -28.30 3.19 -6.42
CA GLU A 143 -27.96 1.81 -6.13
C GLU A 143 -27.09 1.77 -4.87
N ILE A 144 -27.50 0.97 -3.90
CA ILE A 144 -26.82 0.88 -2.60
C ILE A 144 -26.19 -0.50 -2.47
N PHE A 145 -24.87 -0.53 -2.40
CA PHE A 145 -24.08 -1.69 -2.05
C PHE A 145 -23.89 -1.71 -0.54
N ILE A 146 -24.21 -2.84 0.08
CA ILE A 146 -24.27 -3.00 1.53
C ILE A 146 -23.21 -4.02 1.92
N SER A 147 -22.38 -3.66 2.89
CA SER A 147 -21.50 -4.60 3.56
C SER A 147 -22.21 -5.26 4.74
N SER A 148 -21.83 -6.50 5.02
CA SER A 148 -22.11 -7.25 6.24
C SER A 148 -21.26 -6.78 7.44
N LEU A 149 -20.32 -5.85 7.24
CA LEU A 149 -19.50 -5.25 8.27
C LEU A 149 -20.29 -4.18 9.03
N THR A 150 -20.33 -4.30 10.37
CA THR A 150 -21.07 -3.42 11.28
C THR A 150 -20.14 -2.44 11.97
N LEU A 151 -20.62 -1.22 12.12
CA LEU A 151 -19.89 -0.10 12.66
C LEU A 151 -20.21 0.11 14.13
N ILE A 152 -19.21 0.59 14.87
CA ILE A 152 -19.33 0.80 16.32
C ILE A 152 -19.24 2.29 16.62
N GLU A 153 -20.25 2.81 17.32
CA GLU A 153 -20.24 4.23 17.73
C GLU A 153 -19.08 4.50 18.69
N ASN A 154 -18.52 5.71 18.63
CA ASN A 154 -17.50 6.21 19.54
C ASN A 154 -16.25 5.31 19.59
N THR A 155 -15.95 4.63 18.49
CA THR A 155 -14.81 3.72 18.36
C THR A 155 -14.06 4.02 17.08
N THR A 156 -12.74 4.16 17.22
CA THR A 156 -11.81 4.28 16.10
C THR A 156 -11.94 3.09 15.17
N GLN A 157 -12.20 3.38 13.89
CA GLN A 157 -12.35 2.38 12.86
C GLN A 157 -11.66 2.82 11.58
N HIS A 158 -11.02 1.87 10.90
CA HIS A 158 -10.38 2.05 9.61
C HIS A 158 -11.26 1.46 8.52
N TRP A 159 -11.74 2.31 7.63
CA TRP A 159 -12.68 1.93 6.58
C TRP A 159 -11.99 2.02 5.24
N VAL A 160 -12.09 0.95 4.46
CA VAL A 160 -11.54 0.93 3.11
C VAL A 160 -12.58 0.39 2.14
N VAL A 161 -12.75 1.08 1.02
CA VAL A 161 -13.47 0.58 -0.15
C VAL A 161 -12.50 0.52 -1.32
N SER A 162 -12.52 -0.59 -2.05
CA SER A 162 -11.72 -0.82 -3.25
C SER A 162 -12.65 -1.23 -4.39
N TYR A 163 -12.54 -0.58 -5.54
CA TYR A 163 -13.28 -0.91 -6.74
C TYR A 163 -12.33 -1.41 -7.83
N ASP A 164 -12.58 -2.64 -8.30
CA ASP A 164 -11.92 -3.23 -9.48
C ASP A 164 -12.87 -3.13 -10.67
N ALA A 165 -12.52 -2.28 -11.63
CA ALA A 165 -13.31 -2.05 -12.83
C ALA A 165 -13.27 -3.25 -13.79
N SER A 166 -12.15 -3.98 -13.83
CA SER A 166 -11.96 -5.12 -14.72
C SER A 166 -12.82 -6.31 -14.31
N GLU A 167 -13.04 -6.46 -13.00
CA GLU A 167 -13.84 -7.54 -12.41
C GLU A 167 -15.26 -7.08 -12.04
N SER A 168 -15.56 -5.77 -12.10
CA SER A 168 -16.81 -5.20 -11.59
C SER A 168 -17.07 -5.64 -10.15
N GLU A 169 -16.06 -5.41 -9.30
CA GLU A 169 -16.01 -5.86 -7.92
C GLU A 169 -15.83 -4.67 -6.95
N LEU A 170 -16.65 -4.62 -5.89
CA LEU A 170 -16.42 -3.77 -4.73
C LEU A 170 -16.00 -4.62 -3.54
N SER A 171 -14.86 -4.28 -2.95
CA SER A 171 -14.36 -4.87 -1.71
C SER A 171 -14.44 -3.86 -0.56
N PHE A 172 -15.10 -4.25 0.52
CA PHE A 172 -15.28 -3.48 1.75
C PHE A 172 -14.42 -4.05 2.86
N PHE A 173 -13.56 -3.23 3.48
CA PHE A 173 -12.73 -3.64 4.61
C PHE A 173 -13.03 -2.79 5.84
N LEU A 174 -12.96 -3.43 7.01
CA LEU A 174 -13.08 -2.78 8.30
C LEU A 174 -11.97 -3.27 9.23
N ASN A 175 -11.15 -2.35 9.73
CA ASN A 175 -10.12 -2.64 10.74
C ASN A 175 -9.13 -3.76 10.34
N GLY A 176 -8.66 -3.77 9.08
CA GLY A 176 -7.72 -4.81 8.62
C GLY A 176 -8.34 -6.20 8.41
N SER A 177 -9.65 -6.37 8.58
CA SER A 177 -10.31 -7.66 8.33
C SER A 177 -10.26 -8.05 6.85
N ALA A 178 -10.48 -9.34 6.57
CA ALA A 178 -10.76 -9.79 5.21
C ALA A 178 -11.96 -9.00 4.63
N PRO A 179 -11.98 -8.74 3.31
CA PRO A 179 -13.02 -7.93 2.72
C PRO A 179 -14.36 -8.67 2.68
N ASP A 180 -15.43 -7.91 2.80
CA ASP A 180 -16.72 -8.31 2.27
C ASP A 180 -16.82 -7.86 0.81
N VAL A 181 -17.18 -8.76 -0.09
CA VAL A 181 -16.99 -8.59 -1.53
C VAL A 181 -18.33 -8.63 -2.25
N GLN A 182 -18.59 -7.63 -3.09
CA GLN A 182 -19.76 -7.54 -3.96
C GLN A 182 -19.32 -7.67 -5.42
N THR A 183 -19.87 -8.65 -6.15
CA THR A 183 -19.49 -8.95 -7.55
C THR A 183 -20.71 -8.93 -8.49
N GLY A 184 -20.45 -8.72 -9.78
CA GLY A 184 -21.40 -9.03 -10.86
C GLY A 184 -22.59 -8.07 -11.03
N SER A 185 -22.68 -7.00 -10.23
CA SER A 185 -23.69 -5.93 -10.37
C SER A 185 -23.11 -4.55 -10.06
N VAL A 186 -21.81 -4.38 -10.20
CA VAL A 186 -21.04 -3.25 -9.68
C VAL A 186 -20.24 -2.61 -10.82
N SER A 187 -20.90 -1.78 -11.64
CA SER A 187 -20.33 -1.10 -12.81
C SER A 187 -21.00 0.25 -13.03
N GLY A 188 -20.55 1.05 -13.97
CA GLY A 188 -21.02 2.40 -14.30
C GLY A 188 -20.77 3.45 -13.22
N PHE A 189 -19.67 3.36 -12.46
CA PHE A 189 -19.19 4.44 -11.60
C PHE A 189 -18.57 5.51 -12.49
N ASN A 190 -19.05 6.74 -12.39
CA ASN A 190 -18.47 7.89 -13.07
C ASN A 190 -17.72 8.72 -12.02
N VAL A 191 -16.45 8.40 -11.86
CA VAL A 191 -15.58 9.04 -10.89
C VAL A 191 -15.18 10.41 -11.43
N GLY A 192 -15.59 11.44 -10.72
CA GLY A 192 -15.24 12.83 -10.96
C GLY A 192 -13.94 13.21 -10.24
N ASN A 193 -13.52 14.46 -10.39
CA ASN A 193 -12.27 14.94 -9.80
C ASN A 193 -12.43 15.56 -8.40
N GLU A 194 -13.65 15.80 -7.91
CA GLU A 194 -13.87 16.45 -6.61
C GLU A 194 -14.46 15.50 -5.57
N ILE A 195 -13.88 15.51 -4.36
CA ILE A 195 -14.42 14.79 -3.19
C ILE A 195 -14.76 15.73 -2.04
N GLY A 196 -15.73 15.30 -1.25
CA GLY A 196 -16.22 15.96 -0.06
C GLY A 196 -16.18 15.03 1.14
N ILE A 197 -15.65 15.53 2.24
CA ILE A 197 -15.56 14.83 3.52
C ILE A 197 -16.50 15.49 4.53
N GLY A 198 -17.22 14.65 5.29
CA GLY A 198 -17.91 15.04 6.52
C GLY A 198 -19.33 15.58 6.38
N ASN A 199 -19.73 16.21 5.27
CA ASN A 199 -21.09 16.77 5.17
C ASN A 199 -21.59 17.07 3.76
N THR A 200 -22.91 17.09 3.58
CA THR A 200 -23.62 17.60 2.41
C THR A 200 -24.69 18.59 2.86
N ALA A 201 -25.12 19.55 2.04
CA ALA A 201 -25.99 20.69 2.42
C ALA A 201 -27.44 20.36 2.94
N ASN A 202 -27.70 19.15 3.43
CA ASN A 202 -28.98 18.70 3.96
C ASN A 202 -28.90 18.43 5.47
N ALA A 203 -29.77 19.09 6.25
CA ALA A 203 -29.76 19.13 7.71
C ALA A 203 -29.76 17.78 8.44
N ASN A 204 -30.19 16.69 7.79
CA ASN A 204 -30.20 15.35 8.37
C ASN A 204 -29.15 14.40 7.76
N TRP A 205 -28.38 14.86 6.77
CA TRP A 205 -27.54 14.03 5.90
C TRP A 205 -26.06 14.43 6.00
N PHE A 206 -25.51 14.34 7.21
CA PHE A 206 -24.13 14.69 7.50
C PHE A 206 -23.47 13.69 8.44
N PHE A 207 -22.17 13.45 8.28
CA PHE A 207 -21.40 12.66 9.22
C PHE A 207 -21.19 13.46 10.50
N LYS A 208 -21.39 12.80 11.64
CA LYS A 208 -21.04 13.33 12.95
C LYS A 208 -19.96 12.47 13.54
N GLY A 209 -18.90 13.08 14.04
CA GLY A 209 -17.77 12.37 14.60
C GLY A 209 -16.44 12.95 14.16
N GLU A 210 -15.42 12.12 14.21
CA GLU A 210 -14.06 12.50 13.90
C GLU A 210 -13.57 11.74 12.67
N ILE A 211 -12.81 12.43 11.81
CA ILE A 211 -12.12 11.86 10.67
C ILE A 211 -10.68 12.30 10.75
N TYR A 212 -9.77 11.36 10.58
CA TYR A 212 -8.36 11.65 10.43
C TYR A 212 -7.80 10.75 9.35
N GLN A 213 -6.75 11.23 8.69
CA GLN A 213 -6.02 10.50 7.65
C GLN A 213 -6.94 9.81 6.61
N TYR A 214 -7.30 10.53 5.56
CA TYR A 214 -7.96 9.93 4.41
C TYR A 214 -7.05 9.97 3.18
N GLN A 215 -7.16 8.90 2.40
CA GLN A 215 -6.37 8.68 1.20
C GLN A 215 -7.26 8.19 0.06
N VAL A 216 -6.93 8.65 -1.14
CA VAL A 216 -7.51 8.17 -2.39
C VAL A 216 -6.40 7.62 -3.27
N LEU A 217 -6.65 6.42 -3.78
CA LEU A 217 -5.76 5.65 -4.64
C LEU A 217 -6.42 5.44 -6.00
N ASN A 218 -5.65 5.46 -7.09
CA ASN A 218 -6.10 5.14 -8.46
C ASN A 218 -5.93 3.66 -8.83
N ARG A 219 -6.08 2.79 -7.84
CA ARG A 219 -5.89 1.37 -7.97
C ARG A 219 -6.71 0.62 -6.94
N THR A 220 -6.81 -0.68 -7.14
CA THR A 220 -7.33 -1.60 -6.13
C THR A 220 -6.33 -1.82 -5.00
N VAL A 221 -6.85 -2.21 -3.83
CA VAL A 221 -6.05 -2.64 -2.68
C VAL A 221 -6.46 -4.04 -2.24
N ASN A 222 -5.51 -4.79 -1.65
CA ASN A 222 -5.73 -6.14 -1.16
C ASN A 222 -5.68 -6.21 0.37
N SER A 223 -6.00 -7.38 0.94
CA SER A 223 -6.02 -7.58 2.39
C SER A 223 -4.67 -7.34 3.08
N SER A 224 -3.54 -7.60 2.40
CA SER A 224 -2.21 -7.32 2.97
C SER A 224 -2.04 -5.82 3.17
N TRP A 225 -2.29 -5.04 2.13
CA TRP A 225 -2.15 -3.58 2.19
C TRP A 225 -3.04 -2.96 3.28
N VAL A 226 -4.30 -3.41 3.36
CA VAL A 226 -5.23 -2.91 4.39
C VAL A 226 -4.78 -3.30 5.79
N ASN A 227 -4.32 -4.54 5.99
CA ASN A 227 -3.83 -5.00 7.29
C ASN A 227 -2.55 -4.25 7.72
N ASP A 228 -1.63 -4.01 6.80
CA ASP A 228 -0.40 -3.25 7.08
C ASP A 228 -0.75 -1.81 7.45
N THR A 229 -1.61 -1.14 6.66
CA THR A 229 -2.10 0.22 6.93
C THR A 229 -2.84 0.32 8.27
N PHE A 230 -3.62 -0.70 8.63
CA PHE A 230 -4.33 -0.76 9.89
C PHE A 230 -3.37 -0.96 11.08
N ALA A 231 -2.43 -1.91 10.96
CA ALA A 231 -1.49 -2.27 12.02
C ALA A 231 -0.50 -1.15 12.35
N GLU A 232 -0.11 -0.37 11.35
CA GLU A 232 0.76 0.79 11.53
C GLU A 232 0.05 1.97 12.23
N GLY A 233 -1.29 1.99 12.26
CA GLY A 233 -2.11 2.93 13.03
C GLY A 233 -2.01 4.39 12.59
N ARG A 234 -1.14 4.69 11.62
CA ARG A 234 -1.03 5.95 10.89
C ARG A 234 -0.64 5.60 9.46
N PHE A 235 -1.26 6.23 8.47
CA PHE A 235 -0.83 6.06 7.08
C PHE A 235 0.66 6.38 6.93
N PHE A 236 1.31 5.65 6.03
CA PHE A 236 2.61 5.95 5.46
C PHE A 236 2.75 7.43 5.10
N ASN A 237 3.64 8.18 5.75
CA ASN A 237 4.15 9.40 5.15
C ASN A 237 4.60 9.05 3.70
N PRO A 238 4.12 9.73 2.64
CA PRO A 238 4.47 9.39 1.26
C PRO A 238 5.98 9.52 1.00
N PHE A 239 6.74 10.12 1.93
CA PHE A 239 8.20 10.15 1.94
C PHE A 239 8.87 8.94 2.63
N ASP A 240 8.13 8.12 3.38
CA ASP A 240 8.64 6.91 4.06
C ASP A 240 8.37 5.61 3.29
N ILE A 241 7.62 5.65 2.18
CA ILE A 241 7.48 4.53 1.25
C ILE A 241 8.61 4.55 0.22
N GLN A 242 9.59 3.66 0.42
CA GLN A 242 10.58 3.41 -0.64
C GLN A 242 9.84 2.84 -1.86
N PRO A 243 10.08 3.36 -3.08
CA PRO A 243 9.43 2.82 -4.26
C PRO A 243 9.68 1.30 -4.36
N PRO A 244 8.69 0.57 -4.87
CA PRO A 244 8.77 -0.87 -5.04
C PRO A 244 10.00 -1.15 -5.91
N LYS A 245 10.77 -2.16 -5.56
CA LYS A 245 12.07 -2.42 -6.17
C LYS A 245 12.23 -3.89 -6.52
N PRO A 246 12.97 -4.22 -7.59
CA PRO A 246 13.24 -5.60 -7.96
C PRO A 246 13.76 -6.43 -6.79
N THR A 247 13.29 -7.67 -6.65
CA THR A 247 13.85 -8.60 -5.66
C THR A 247 15.02 -9.37 -6.28
N VAL A 248 16.14 -9.42 -5.59
CA VAL A 248 17.37 -10.08 -6.07
C VAL A 248 17.76 -11.20 -5.11
N ILE A 249 18.06 -12.37 -5.66
CA ILE A 249 18.53 -13.55 -4.92
C ILE A 249 19.88 -13.98 -5.46
N LEU A 250 20.85 -14.18 -4.56
CA LEU A 250 22.17 -14.72 -4.91
C LEU A 250 22.12 -16.25 -4.89
N ILE A 251 22.62 -16.90 -5.94
CA ILE A 251 22.53 -18.36 -6.13
C ILE A 251 23.90 -19.01 -5.97
N SER A 252 24.92 -18.51 -6.66
CA SER A 252 26.25 -19.13 -6.71
C SER A 252 27.35 -18.07 -6.88
N PRO A 253 28.54 -18.24 -6.28
CA PRO A 253 28.88 -19.23 -5.26
C PRO A 253 28.06 -19.01 -3.98
N THR A 254 27.73 -20.07 -3.23
CA THR A 254 26.97 -19.92 -1.97
C THR A 254 27.74 -19.10 -0.94
N ASN A 255 27.05 -18.50 0.03
CA ASN A 255 27.70 -17.73 1.09
C ASN A 255 28.78 -18.55 1.83
N ASN A 256 29.92 -17.93 2.16
CA ASN A 256 31.11 -18.54 2.78
C ASN A 256 31.77 -19.65 1.93
N THR A 257 31.72 -19.55 0.60
CA THR A 257 32.43 -20.50 -0.26
C THR A 257 33.93 -20.34 -0.11
N ILE A 258 34.65 -21.45 0.10
CA ILE A 258 36.13 -21.50 0.08
C ILE A 258 36.54 -22.36 -1.12
N THR A 259 37.39 -21.83 -1.99
CA THR A 259 37.80 -22.53 -3.22
C THR A 259 39.20 -22.13 -3.67
N ASN A 260 39.87 -23.01 -4.42
CA ASN A 260 41.14 -22.71 -5.10
C ASN A 260 40.93 -22.35 -6.59
N ASN A 261 39.70 -22.42 -7.08
CA ASN A 261 39.38 -22.03 -8.45
C ASN A 261 39.27 -20.51 -8.54
N ILE A 262 40.18 -19.87 -9.27
CA ILE A 262 40.14 -18.41 -9.47
C ILE A 262 39.03 -17.96 -10.43
N ASN A 263 38.52 -18.83 -11.29
CA ASN A 263 37.45 -18.51 -12.23
C ASN A 263 36.10 -18.88 -11.61
N GLN A 264 35.33 -17.87 -11.23
CA GLN A 264 34.05 -18.03 -10.57
C GLN A 264 32.91 -17.54 -11.45
N SER A 265 31.82 -18.28 -11.40
CA SER A 265 30.54 -17.96 -12.03
C SER A 265 29.61 -17.41 -10.95
N MET A 266 29.40 -16.10 -11.01
CA MET A 266 28.55 -15.35 -10.07
C MET A 266 27.14 -15.34 -10.63
N VAL A 267 26.23 -16.07 -9.99
CA VAL A 267 24.86 -16.29 -10.45
C VAL A 267 23.88 -15.63 -9.51
N CYS A 268 23.00 -14.78 -10.07
CA CYS A 268 21.87 -14.20 -9.36
C CYS A 268 20.58 -14.32 -10.16
N ASN A 269 19.45 -14.36 -9.46
CA ASN A 269 18.11 -14.38 -10.02
C ASN A 269 17.38 -13.11 -9.57
N VAL A 270 16.56 -12.57 -10.47
CA VAL A 270 15.80 -11.35 -10.21
C VAL A 270 14.34 -11.64 -10.47
N SER A 271 13.49 -11.26 -9.54
CA SER A 271 12.04 -11.30 -9.68
C SER A 271 11.45 -9.89 -9.57
N TRP A 272 10.55 -9.56 -10.48
CA TRP A 272 9.85 -8.29 -10.51
C TRP A 272 8.42 -8.46 -11.03
N VAL A 273 7.44 -7.86 -10.37
CA VAL A 273 6.02 -8.04 -10.71
C VAL A 273 5.42 -6.83 -11.45
N ASP A 274 6.00 -5.64 -11.30
CA ASP A 274 5.37 -4.38 -11.74
C ASP A 274 6.08 -3.70 -12.93
N GLY A 275 6.64 -4.48 -13.87
CA GLY A 275 7.24 -3.94 -15.08
C GLY A 275 8.33 -4.78 -15.72
N TYR A 276 9.27 -4.12 -16.40
CA TYR A 276 10.39 -4.78 -17.06
C TYR A 276 11.72 -4.32 -16.45
N LEU A 277 12.64 -5.26 -16.32
CA LEU A 277 13.97 -5.02 -15.78
C LEU A 277 14.89 -4.45 -16.87
N THR A 278 15.59 -3.36 -16.57
CA THR A 278 16.47 -2.67 -17.53
C THR A 278 17.90 -3.15 -17.46
N ASN A 279 18.42 -3.39 -16.25
CA ASN A 279 19.78 -3.84 -16.06
C ASN A 279 19.93 -4.72 -14.80
N LEU A 280 21.01 -5.49 -14.80
CA LEU A 280 21.47 -6.25 -13.65
C LEU A 280 22.99 -6.11 -13.56
N SER A 281 23.47 -5.68 -12.40
CA SER A 281 24.88 -5.37 -12.16
C SER A 281 25.47 -6.21 -11.05
N LEU A 282 26.66 -6.77 -11.28
CA LEU A 282 27.46 -7.45 -10.27
C LEU A 282 28.34 -6.44 -9.52
N TYR A 283 28.32 -6.50 -8.19
CA TYR A 283 29.21 -5.74 -7.31
C TYR A 283 30.13 -6.69 -6.54
N ILE A 284 31.42 -6.35 -6.47
CA ILE A 284 32.44 -7.07 -5.69
C ILE A 284 33.14 -6.06 -4.78
N ASN A 285 33.23 -6.38 -3.49
CA ASN A 285 33.76 -5.48 -2.46
C ASN A 285 33.12 -4.08 -2.51
N GLY A 286 31.81 -4.04 -2.79
CA GLY A 286 31.04 -2.80 -2.91
C GLY A 286 31.31 -1.98 -4.18
N THR A 287 32.16 -2.45 -5.09
CA THR A 287 32.48 -1.78 -6.36
C THR A 287 31.78 -2.47 -7.51
N LEU A 288 31.20 -1.69 -8.44
CA LEU A 288 30.61 -2.22 -9.67
C LEU A 288 31.67 -2.96 -10.48
N ASN A 289 31.42 -4.22 -10.80
CA ASN A 289 32.32 -5.07 -11.60
C ASN A 289 31.83 -5.22 -13.04
N GLN A 290 30.59 -5.66 -13.22
CA GLN A 290 29.99 -5.93 -14.54
C GLN A 290 28.52 -5.52 -14.54
N THR A 291 28.00 -5.14 -15.71
CA THR A 291 26.58 -4.87 -15.91
C THR A 291 26.09 -5.62 -17.13
N ASN A 292 24.99 -6.34 -16.99
CA ASN A 292 24.24 -6.85 -18.12
C ASN A 292 23.33 -5.73 -18.65
N THR A 293 23.62 -5.26 -19.86
CA THR A 293 22.88 -4.18 -20.54
C THR A 293 21.85 -4.69 -21.54
N THR A 294 21.70 -6.02 -21.68
CA THR A 294 20.60 -6.60 -22.46
C THR A 294 19.34 -6.67 -21.60
N GLN A 295 18.17 -6.73 -22.23
CA GLN A 295 16.90 -6.82 -21.51
C GLN A 295 16.94 -7.96 -20.50
N VAL A 296 16.74 -7.62 -19.23
CA VAL A 296 16.71 -8.58 -18.14
C VAL A 296 15.31 -9.21 -18.08
N ILE A 297 15.28 -10.53 -18.13
CA ILE A 297 14.10 -11.38 -18.16
C ILE A 297 13.80 -11.79 -16.73
N ASN A 298 12.55 -11.59 -16.36
CA ASN A 298 12.05 -11.91 -15.04
C ASN A 298 12.23 -13.40 -14.69
N ASN A 299 12.55 -13.69 -13.42
CA ASN A 299 12.74 -15.03 -12.87
C ASN A 299 13.80 -15.89 -13.59
N THR A 300 14.77 -15.25 -14.24
CA THR A 300 15.85 -15.93 -14.98
C THR A 300 17.17 -15.82 -14.23
N ASN A 301 17.98 -16.87 -14.29
CA ASN A 301 19.32 -16.86 -13.72
C ASN A 301 20.29 -16.13 -14.66
N TYR A 302 21.02 -15.18 -14.10
CA TYR A 302 22.05 -14.40 -14.78
C TYR A 302 23.41 -14.74 -14.24
N GLU A 303 24.34 -15.01 -15.15
CA GLU A 303 25.69 -15.45 -14.86
C GLU A 303 26.71 -14.38 -15.27
N PHE A 304 27.57 -14.01 -14.32
CA PHE A 304 28.72 -13.13 -14.52
C PHE A 304 29.99 -13.92 -14.24
N ASN A 305 30.86 -14.03 -15.24
CA ASN A 305 32.13 -14.74 -15.11
C ASN A 305 33.22 -13.77 -14.64
N VAL A 306 33.89 -14.12 -13.54
CA VAL A 306 34.94 -13.29 -12.92
C VAL A 306 36.17 -14.14 -12.61
N THR A 307 37.35 -13.61 -12.93
CA THR A 307 38.63 -14.18 -12.51
C THR A 307 39.16 -13.40 -11.31
N PHE A 308 39.32 -14.09 -10.19
CA PHE A 308 39.80 -13.54 -8.92
C PHE A 308 41.29 -13.79 -8.71
N VAL A 309 41.87 -13.07 -7.75
CA VAL A 309 43.18 -13.40 -7.17
C VAL A 309 42.96 -14.03 -5.79
N GLU A 310 44.02 -14.56 -5.17
CA GLU A 310 43.95 -15.03 -3.79
C GLU A 310 43.52 -13.91 -2.84
N GLY A 311 42.53 -14.21 -2.00
CA GLY A 311 41.95 -13.25 -1.07
C GLY A 311 40.49 -13.53 -0.74
N ASP A 312 39.95 -12.63 0.08
CA ASP A 312 38.58 -12.68 0.58
C ASP A 312 37.73 -11.59 -0.10
N TYR A 313 36.54 -11.98 -0.54
CA TYR A 313 35.62 -11.13 -1.27
C TYR A 313 34.22 -11.21 -0.68
N TYR A 314 33.51 -10.10 -0.73
CA TYR A 314 32.05 -10.09 -0.63
C TYR A 314 31.44 -9.59 -1.93
N TRP A 315 30.29 -10.13 -2.30
CA TRP A 315 29.64 -9.80 -3.56
C TRP A 315 28.12 -9.72 -3.42
N ASN A 316 27.51 -8.99 -4.34
CA ASN A 316 26.06 -8.81 -4.44
C ASN A 316 25.67 -8.49 -5.89
N CYS A 317 24.38 -8.58 -6.22
CA CYS A 317 23.82 -8.12 -7.49
C CYS A 317 22.84 -6.97 -7.23
N LEU A 318 22.84 -5.96 -8.11
CA LEU A 318 21.91 -4.84 -8.12
C LEU A 318 21.04 -4.94 -9.36
N ALA A 319 19.73 -5.08 -9.21
CA ALA A 319 18.77 -5.03 -10.31
C ALA A 319 18.13 -3.65 -10.39
N THR A 320 17.88 -3.17 -11.62
CA THR A 320 17.17 -1.91 -11.87
C THR A 320 16.00 -2.14 -12.82
N ASP A 321 14.86 -1.52 -12.54
CA ASP A 321 13.67 -1.55 -13.41
C ASP A 321 13.65 -0.39 -14.43
N ASN A 322 12.56 -0.27 -15.19
CA ASN A 322 12.34 0.80 -16.16
C ASN A 322 11.92 2.14 -15.55
N ASN A 323 11.66 2.17 -14.26
CA ASN A 323 11.34 3.36 -13.48
C ASN A 323 12.56 3.86 -12.68
N SER A 324 13.75 3.28 -12.92
CA SER A 324 15.00 3.55 -12.21
C SER A 324 15.01 3.18 -10.73
N ASN A 325 14.06 2.34 -10.28
CA ASN A 325 14.10 1.74 -8.95
C ASN A 325 15.11 0.60 -8.95
N SER A 326 15.88 0.48 -7.88
CA SER A 326 16.92 -0.54 -7.78
C SER A 326 17.00 -1.17 -6.40
N SER A 327 17.41 -2.44 -6.36
CA SER A 327 17.67 -3.16 -5.10
C SER A 327 18.84 -4.11 -5.23
N TYR A 328 19.59 -4.22 -4.13
CA TYR A 328 20.51 -5.32 -3.89
C TYR A 328 19.76 -6.56 -3.40
N ALA A 329 20.43 -7.72 -3.41
CA ALA A 329 20.00 -8.83 -2.58
C ALA A 329 20.18 -8.49 -1.10
N ASP A 330 19.31 -9.04 -0.24
CA ASP A 330 19.23 -8.70 1.19
C ASP A 330 20.55 -8.84 1.94
N ASN A 331 21.40 -9.78 1.52
CA ASN A 331 22.68 -10.06 2.14
C ASN A 331 23.78 -10.21 1.10
N ASN A 332 24.99 -9.74 1.45
CA ASN A 332 26.19 -10.04 0.68
C ASN A 332 26.62 -11.49 0.91
N PHE A 333 27.04 -12.19 -0.14
CA PHE A 333 27.68 -13.49 -0.03
C PHE A 333 29.21 -13.32 0.03
N THR A 334 29.88 -14.16 0.82
CA THR A 334 31.35 -14.20 0.94
C THR A 334 31.96 -15.34 0.12
N LEU A 335 33.15 -15.07 -0.41
CA LEU A 335 33.94 -15.97 -1.24
C LEU A 335 35.42 -15.85 -0.84
N HIS A 336 36.06 -16.97 -0.56
CA HIS A 336 37.46 -17.07 -0.16
C HIS A 336 38.24 -17.85 -1.22
N ILE A 337 39.16 -17.18 -1.89
CA ILE A 337 40.03 -17.78 -2.90
C ILE A 337 41.37 -18.11 -2.27
N HIS A 338 41.70 -19.40 -2.17
CA HIS A 338 42.97 -19.90 -1.64
C HIS A 338 43.69 -20.72 -2.71
N THR A 339 44.71 -20.16 -3.34
CA THR A 339 45.49 -20.85 -4.39
C THR A 339 46.75 -21.52 -3.85
N GLY A 340 47.08 -21.29 -2.58
CA GLY A 340 48.19 -21.92 -1.88
C GLY A 340 48.13 -23.45 -1.84
N ILE A 341 49.30 -24.08 -2.01
CA ILE A 341 49.49 -25.53 -1.81
C ILE A 341 49.29 -25.84 -0.31
N PRO A 342 48.52 -26.89 0.07
CA PRO A 342 48.47 -27.32 1.46
C PRO A 342 49.87 -27.71 1.92
N ILE A 343 50.46 -26.95 2.84
CA ILE A 343 51.73 -27.32 3.46
C ILE A 343 51.41 -28.41 4.49
N ILE A 344 51.65 -29.67 4.11
CA ILE A 344 51.63 -30.76 5.08
C ILE A 344 53.00 -30.76 5.77
N GLU A 345 53.07 -30.22 6.98
CA GLU A 345 54.22 -30.49 7.85
C GLU A 345 54.15 -31.96 8.27
N GLN A 346 54.94 -32.79 7.59
CA GLN A 346 55.20 -34.15 8.03
C GLN A 346 56.06 -34.06 9.30
N THR A 347 55.43 -34.27 10.45
CA THR A 347 56.16 -34.50 11.71
C THR A 347 56.80 -35.89 11.62
N GLY A 348 58.13 -35.89 11.45
CA GLY A 348 58.97 -37.08 11.49
C GLY A 348 59.24 -37.59 12.89
#